data_AF-A0A6J7R429-F1
#
_entry.id   AF-A0A6J7R429-F1
#
_cell.length_a   1.000
_cell.length_b   1.000
_cell.length_c   1.000
_cell.angle_alpha   90.00
_cell.angle_beta   90.00
_cell.angle_gamma   90.00
#
_symmetry.space_group_name_H-M   'P 1'
#
loop_
_entity.id
_entity.type
_entity.pdbx_description
1 polymer ?
#
loop_
_entity_poly.entity_id
_entity_poly.type
_entity_poly.pdbx_seq_one_letter_code
_entity_poly.pdbx_strand_id
1 'polypeptide(L)'
;MVSEITDVVGAWKADPSRDRASLLKALAGVEGVYVPSLYAPRFEGCRQVGLDLLDPGAPEIVEKRTVADLGDWPYPKNQLVPLTEVVHDRLNVEVFRGCTRGCRFCQAGMITRPVRERPAAQVAEMVARGIERTGYNEVALTSLSSADFSGIEGVVADVVDDPNNGGQVSVSLPSLRVDAFTVATAAKIQQVKRTGLTFAPEGGTWRMRKVINKLISDDDLFAAVDAAFSQGWRRVKLYFLIGLPTERDEDVLGIAELGKRCVEIGKQYHQHVTVSASVGGFVPKAQTPFQWHSQNAPRELQRKITLLRDAAKKTKGLQIRWHEPAATAAEGVLSRGDRRIGAVLERVWRNGGTFQEWSEHFDLSLFQGALADEGLSMDDYTTRMRDEDEMLPWDHLSAGLHKDFLIGEYHDAIEEVGVEDCRWTPCYDCGACTNYDLEHVVASASAPAGGSQGTGQGLDLGRPVSVSLSRSGN
;
A
#
# COMPACT_ATOMS: atom_id res chain seq x y z
N MET A 1 -8.46 2.42 -21.75
CA MET A 1 -9.41 3.06 -20.82
C MET A 1 -9.61 4.56 -21.05
N VAL A 2 -8.66 5.47 -20.73
CA VAL A 2 -8.92 6.94 -20.86
C VAL A 2 -9.25 7.34 -22.29
N SER A 3 -8.57 6.76 -23.29
CA SER A 3 -8.87 7.01 -24.71
C SER A 3 -10.29 6.55 -25.08
N GLU A 4 -10.71 5.33 -24.70
CA GLU A 4 -12.07 4.83 -24.95
C GLU A 4 -13.14 5.70 -24.27
N ILE A 5 -12.92 6.14 -23.03
CA ILE A 5 -13.82 7.10 -22.35
C ILE A 5 -13.88 8.41 -23.14
N THR A 6 -12.74 8.88 -23.66
CA THR A 6 -12.66 10.09 -24.47
C THR A 6 -13.38 9.94 -25.80
N ASP A 7 -13.29 8.76 -26.44
CA ASP A 7 -13.97 8.44 -27.69
C ASP A 7 -15.50 8.42 -27.47
N VAL A 8 -15.97 7.78 -26.40
CA VAL A 8 -17.38 7.78 -26.00
C VAL A 8 -17.89 9.20 -25.73
N VAL A 9 -17.15 9.99 -24.94
CA VAL A 9 -17.50 11.39 -24.65
C VAL A 9 -17.45 12.24 -25.92
N GLY A 10 -16.50 11.98 -26.82
CA GLY A 10 -16.35 12.67 -28.10
C GLY A 10 -17.53 12.42 -29.03
N ALA A 11 -17.91 11.15 -29.20
CA ALA A 11 -19.09 10.76 -29.96
C ALA A 11 -20.37 11.36 -29.38
N TRP A 12 -20.54 11.30 -28.06
CA TRP A 12 -21.66 11.93 -27.37
C TRP A 12 -21.70 13.46 -27.55
N LYS A 13 -20.54 14.13 -27.55
CA LYS A 13 -20.48 15.58 -27.82
C LYS A 13 -20.86 15.93 -29.25
N ALA A 14 -20.61 15.05 -30.21
CA ALA A 14 -20.95 15.26 -31.62
C ALA A 14 -22.44 15.01 -31.92
N ASP A 15 -23.15 14.28 -31.07
CA ASP A 15 -24.57 14.00 -31.23
C ASP A 15 -25.43 15.25 -30.87
N PRO A 16 -26.25 15.78 -31.79
CA PRO A 16 -27.13 16.91 -31.51
C PRO A 16 -28.29 16.57 -30.56
N SER A 17 -28.63 15.28 -30.41
CA SER A 17 -29.69 14.77 -29.52
C SER A 17 -29.16 14.33 -28.15
N ARG A 18 -27.89 14.61 -27.86
CA ARG A 18 -27.18 14.16 -26.66
C ARG A 18 -27.90 14.53 -25.36
N ASP A 19 -27.95 13.57 -24.44
CA ASP A 19 -28.41 13.76 -23.07
C ASP A 19 -27.48 13.04 -22.08
N ARG A 20 -27.54 13.39 -20.79
CA ARG A 20 -26.62 12.79 -19.81
C ARG A 20 -26.85 11.29 -19.60
N ALA A 21 -28.10 10.82 -19.68
CA ALA A 21 -28.40 9.42 -19.47
C ALA A 21 -27.84 8.54 -20.59
N SER A 22 -27.94 8.97 -21.85
CA SER A 22 -27.31 8.24 -22.97
C SER A 22 -25.79 8.16 -22.83
N LEU A 23 -25.11 9.22 -22.39
CA LEU A 23 -23.67 9.18 -22.09
C LEU A 23 -23.34 8.14 -21.01
N LEU A 24 -24.06 8.16 -19.90
CA LEU A 24 -23.80 7.28 -18.76
C LEU A 24 -24.01 5.81 -19.13
N LYS A 25 -25.02 5.49 -19.94
CA LYS A 25 -25.23 4.14 -20.47
C LYS A 25 -24.10 3.72 -21.41
N ALA A 26 -23.69 4.60 -22.32
CA ALA A 26 -22.58 4.32 -23.23
C ALA A 26 -21.25 4.09 -22.47
N LEU A 27 -21.00 4.89 -21.43
CA LEU A 27 -19.83 4.72 -20.57
C LEU A 27 -19.85 3.41 -19.79
N ALA A 28 -21.02 2.93 -19.36
CA ALA A 28 -21.15 1.65 -18.67
C ALA A 28 -20.79 0.44 -19.56
N GLY A 29 -20.87 0.60 -20.89
CA GLY A 29 -20.39 -0.40 -21.84
C GLY A 29 -18.86 -0.42 -22.01
N VAL A 30 -18.14 0.55 -21.47
CA VAL A 30 -16.68 0.54 -21.43
C VAL A 30 -16.25 -0.28 -20.21
N GLU A 31 -15.57 -1.41 -20.45
CA GLU A 31 -15.03 -2.27 -19.38
C GLU A 31 -14.24 -1.42 -18.35
N GLY A 32 -14.32 -1.77 -17.07
CA GLY A 32 -13.69 -1.01 -15.97
C GLY A 32 -14.39 0.28 -15.56
N VAL A 33 -15.43 0.71 -16.27
CA VAL A 33 -16.17 1.92 -15.92
C VAL A 33 -17.42 1.57 -15.13
N TYR A 34 -17.36 1.81 -13.82
CA TYR A 34 -18.52 1.74 -12.96
C TYR A 34 -19.36 3.03 -13.08
N VAL A 35 -20.64 2.89 -13.41
CA VAL A 35 -21.59 4.02 -13.51
C VAL A 35 -22.65 3.94 -12.41
N PRO A 36 -22.44 4.66 -11.29
CA PRO A 36 -23.32 4.62 -10.13
C PRO A 36 -24.82 4.68 -10.31
N SER A 37 -25.28 5.57 -11.19
CA SER A 37 -26.70 5.87 -11.35
C SER A 37 -27.47 4.76 -12.07
N LEU A 38 -26.79 3.71 -12.54
CA LEU A 38 -27.43 2.55 -13.17
C LEU A 38 -27.71 1.43 -12.17
N TYR A 39 -27.45 1.65 -10.87
CA TYR A 39 -27.65 0.66 -9.82
C TYR A 39 -28.37 1.29 -8.63
N ALA A 40 -29.23 0.51 -7.96
CA ALA A 40 -29.90 0.90 -6.72
C ALA A 40 -29.57 -0.10 -5.61
N PRO A 41 -28.77 0.27 -4.60
CA PRO A 41 -28.54 -0.60 -3.44
C PRO A 41 -29.80 -0.71 -2.57
N ARG A 42 -30.04 -1.89 -2.02
CA ARG A 42 -31.06 -2.15 -1.00
C ARG A 42 -30.40 -2.31 0.36
N PHE A 43 -31.01 -1.75 1.40
CA PHE A 43 -30.46 -1.75 2.75
C PHE A 43 -31.46 -2.30 3.76
N GLU A 44 -30.92 -3.01 4.76
CA GLU A 44 -31.60 -3.34 6.02
C GLU A 44 -30.77 -2.79 7.18
N GLY A 45 -31.22 -1.67 7.75
CA GLY A 45 -30.42 -0.91 8.71
C GLY A 45 -29.11 -0.43 8.08
N CYS A 46 -27.98 -0.74 8.71
CA CYS A 46 -26.66 -0.36 8.21
C CYS A 46 -26.09 -1.32 7.14
N ARG A 47 -26.72 -2.47 6.87
CA ARG A 47 -26.20 -3.48 5.93
C ARG A 47 -26.81 -3.31 4.54
N GLN A 48 -25.98 -3.49 3.52
CA GLN A 48 -26.46 -3.65 2.15
C GLN A 48 -26.90 -5.11 1.97
N VAL A 49 -28.10 -5.33 1.45
CA VAL A 49 -28.68 -6.67 1.26
C VAL A 49 -28.98 -6.99 -0.21
N GLY A 50 -28.72 -6.04 -1.10
CA GLY A 50 -28.91 -6.22 -2.53
C GLY A 50 -28.45 -5.03 -3.35
N LEU A 51 -28.37 -5.24 -4.66
CA LEU A 51 -28.09 -4.21 -5.65
C LEU A 51 -28.96 -4.49 -6.90
N ASP A 52 -29.92 -3.62 -7.18
CA ASP A 52 -30.75 -3.71 -8.37
C ASP A 52 -30.06 -3.04 -9.55
N LEU A 53 -30.11 -3.67 -10.72
CA LEU A 53 -29.75 -3.03 -11.98
C LEU A 53 -30.92 -2.19 -12.47
N LEU A 54 -30.71 -0.87 -12.58
CA LEU A 54 -31.71 0.07 -13.10
C LEU A 54 -31.67 0.15 -14.63
N ASP A 55 -30.58 -0.34 -15.24
CA ASP A 55 -30.43 -0.42 -16.69
C ASP A 55 -29.94 -1.83 -17.08
N PRO A 56 -30.60 -2.53 -18.02
CA PRO A 56 -30.21 -3.87 -18.43
C PRO A 56 -28.88 -3.90 -19.21
N GLY A 57 -28.38 -2.76 -19.69
CA GLY A 57 -27.06 -2.64 -20.32
C GLY A 57 -25.92 -2.43 -19.32
N ALA A 58 -26.21 -2.25 -18.04
CA ALA A 58 -25.18 -2.19 -17.01
C ALA A 58 -24.71 -3.61 -16.64
N PRO A 59 -23.40 -3.85 -16.46
CA PRO A 59 -22.91 -5.16 -16.06
C PRO A 59 -23.26 -5.49 -14.60
N GLU A 60 -23.58 -6.75 -14.29
CA GLU A 60 -23.81 -7.17 -12.89
C GLU A 60 -22.54 -7.03 -12.04
N ILE A 61 -21.39 -7.37 -12.63
CA ILE A 61 -20.05 -7.23 -12.05
C ILE A 61 -19.21 -6.33 -12.95
N VAL A 62 -18.64 -5.28 -12.37
CA VAL A 62 -17.69 -4.40 -13.06
C VAL A 62 -16.28 -4.92 -12.83
N GLU A 63 -15.68 -5.46 -13.88
CA GLU A 63 -14.29 -5.96 -13.87
C GLU A 63 -13.28 -4.81 -13.91
N LYS A 64 -12.19 -4.92 -13.15
CA LYS A 64 -11.06 -3.98 -13.26
C LYS A 64 -10.41 -4.10 -14.63
N ARG A 65 -9.78 -3.00 -15.07
CA ARG A 65 -8.93 -3.00 -16.26
C ARG A 65 -7.50 -3.35 -15.91
N THR A 66 -6.92 -4.27 -16.66
CA THR A 66 -5.53 -4.69 -16.47
C THR A 66 -4.78 -4.61 -17.79
N VAL A 67 -3.68 -3.85 -17.81
CA VAL A 67 -2.71 -3.92 -18.91
C VAL A 67 -1.93 -5.21 -18.76
N ALA A 68 -2.03 -6.11 -19.73
CA ALA A 68 -1.39 -7.43 -19.68
C ALA A 68 0.13 -7.34 -19.77
N ASP A 69 0.62 -6.69 -20.83
CA ASP A 69 2.04 -6.50 -21.09
C ASP A 69 2.41 -5.01 -20.98
N LEU A 70 3.27 -4.68 -20.02
CA LEU A 70 3.79 -3.31 -19.89
C LEU A 70 4.82 -2.98 -20.97
N GLY A 71 5.58 -3.96 -21.47
CA GLY A 71 6.54 -3.80 -22.54
C GLY A 71 5.89 -3.27 -23.82
N ASP A 72 4.76 -3.84 -24.19
CA ASP A 72 3.97 -3.40 -25.36
C ASP A 72 3.17 -2.12 -25.09
N TRP A 73 2.85 -1.84 -23.82
CA TRP A 73 2.07 -0.67 -23.47
C TRP A 73 2.85 0.64 -23.72
N PRO A 74 2.29 1.57 -24.51
CA PRO A 74 2.97 2.82 -24.82
C PRO A 74 3.19 3.66 -23.56
N TYR A 75 4.44 4.05 -23.32
CA TYR A 75 4.79 5.00 -22.27
C TYR A 75 4.84 6.44 -22.84
N PRO A 76 4.64 7.47 -22.00
CA PRO A 76 4.73 8.86 -22.45
C PRO A 76 6.17 9.24 -22.78
N LYS A 77 6.58 8.98 -24.04
CA LYS A 77 7.90 9.31 -24.60
C LYS A 77 8.21 10.81 -24.58
N ASN A 78 7.17 11.63 -24.51
CA ASN A 78 7.25 13.09 -24.58
C ASN A 78 6.91 13.76 -23.24
N GLN A 79 7.67 13.46 -22.18
CA GLN A 79 7.42 14.04 -20.84
C GLN A 79 7.53 15.57 -20.81
N LEU A 80 6.50 16.24 -20.31
CA LEU A 80 6.54 17.71 -20.20
C LEU A 80 7.47 18.12 -19.05
N VAL A 81 8.32 19.11 -19.28
CA VAL A 81 9.12 19.75 -18.22
C VAL A 81 8.31 20.93 -17.69
N PRO A 82 7.96 20.95 -16.40
CA PRO A 82 7.18 22.04 -15.83
C PRO A 82 8.02 23.34 -15.75
N LEU A 83 7.35 24.48 -15.90
CA LEU A 83 7.95 25.82 -15.72
C LEU A 83 7.90 26.29 -14.26
N THR A 84 7.45 25.43 -13.35
CA THR A 84 7.30 25.67 -11.91
C THR A 84 7.82 24.46 -11.15
N GLU A 85 8.21 24.66 -9.90
CA GLU A 85 8.50 23.55 -8.99
C GLU A 85 7.25 22.66 -8.83
N VAL A 86 7.45 21.35 -8.97
CA VAL A 86 6.41 20.33 -8.81
C VAL A 86 6.85 19.30 -7.77
N VAL A 87 5.88 18.59 -7.17
CA VAL A 87 6.14 17.60 -6.10
C VAL A 87 7.12 16.49 -6.51
N HIS A 88 7.16 16.15 -7.80
CA HIS A 88 8.06 15.15 -8.36
C HIS A 88 8.89 15.77 -9.49
N ASP A 89 9.72 16.76 -9.16
CA ASP A 89 10.57 17.46 -10.13
C ASP A 89 11.81 16.65 -10.51
N ARG A 90 11.58 15.55 -11.24
CA ARG A 90 12.56 14.56 -11.70
C ARG A 90 11.96 13.70 -12.82
N LEU A 91 12.80 12.99 -13.57
CA LEU A 91 12.33 12.03 -14.57
C LEU A 91 11.72 10.81 -13.85
N ASN A 92 10.43 10.56 -14.04
CA ASN A 92 9.77 9.38 -13.45
C ASN A 92 9.61 8.28 -14.51
N VAL A 93 10.13 7.08 -14.21
CA VAL A 93 10.11 5.92 -15.12
C VAL A 93 9.46 4.74 -14.41
N GLU A 94 8.27 4.34 -14.86
CA GLU A 94 7.54 3.20 -14.31
C GLU A 94 8.18 1.89 -14.76
N VAL A 95 8.71 1.12 -13.81
CA VAL A 95 9.45 -0.13 -14.11
C VAL A 95 8.56 -1.37 -14.07
N PHE A 96 7.52 -1.39 -13.22
CA PHE A 96 6.55 -2.48 -13.17
C PHE A 96 5.26 -2.09 -12.43
N ARG A 97 4.21 -2.91 -12.60
CA ARG A 97 2.95 -2.82 -11.85
C ARG A 97 2.62 -4.15 -11.17
N GLY A 98 1.87 -4.09 -10.07
CA GLY A 98 1.46 -5.27 -9.32
C GLY A 98 2.38 -5.58 -8.13
N CYS A 99 1.89 -6.35 -7.17
CA CYS A 99 2.68 -6.89 -6.07
C CYS A 99 2.05 -8.20 -5.60
N THR A 100 2.83 -9.27 -5.49
CA THR A 100 2.36 -10.63 -5.15
C THR A 100 2.73 -11.08 -3.74
N ARG A 101 3.49 -10.26 -2.99
CA ARG A 101 3.90 -10.56 -1.59
C ARG A 101 2.76 -10.90 -0.62
N GLY A 102 1.53 -10.52 -0.94
CA GLY A 102 0.35 -11.04 -0.22
C GLY A 102 0.06 -10.42 1.14
N CYS A 103 0.60 -9.23 1.46
CA CYS A 103 0.25 -8.54 2.70
C CYS A 103 -1.27 -8.38 2.84
N ARG A 104 -1.87 -8.99 3.87
CA ARG A 104 -3.33 -9.16 4.02
C ARG A 104 -4.12 -7.88 4.31
N PHE A 105 -3.42 -6.81 4.68
CA PHE A 105 -4.00 -5.47 4.84
C PHE A 105 -3.86 -4.59 3.59
N CYS A 106 -2.99 -4.96 2.65
CA CYS A 106 -2.57 -4.08 1.56
C CYS A 106 -3.49 -4.20 0.36
N GLN A 107 -4.40 -3.24 0.19
CA GLN A 107 -5.29 -3.20 -0.97
C GLN A 107 -4.53 -3.18 -2.30
N ALA A 108 -3.47 -2.37 -2.40
CA ALA A 108 -2.66 -2.32 -3.61
C ALA A 108 -2.06 -3.71 -3.96
N GLY A 109 -1.58 -4.46 -2.97
CA GLY A 109 -1.05 -5.82 -3.17
C GLY A 109 -2.10 -6.86 -3.59
N MET A 110 -3.38 -6.57 -3.39
CA MET A 110 -4.47 -7.44 -3.81
C MET A 110 -5.00 -7.02 -5.18
N ILE A 111 -5.44 -5.77 -5.33
CA ILE A 111 -6.18 -5.32 -6.52
C ILE A 111 -5.28 -5.16 -7.76
N THR A 112 -3.97 -4.99 -7.59
CA THR A 112 -3.05 -4.74 -8.71
C THR A 112 -2.38 -6.00 -9.26
N ARG A 113 -2.68 -7.19 -8.73
CA ARG A 113 -2.18 -8.46 -9.27
C ARG A 113 -2.65 -8.69 -10.72
N PRO A 114 -1.86 -9.38 -11.56
CA PRO A 114 -0.52 -9.93 -11.30
C PRO A 114 0.63 -8.88 -11.40
N VAL A 115 1.85 -9.29 -11.01
CA VAL A 115 3.09 -8.52 -11.29
C VAL A 115 3.41 -8.57 -12.77
N ARG A 116 3.65 -7.40 -13.37
CA ARG A 116 4.07 -7.24 -14.76
C ARG A 116 5.19 -6.22 -14.83
N GLU A 117 6.37 -6.67 -15.25
CA GLU A 117 7.58 -5.87 -15.39
C GLU A 117 7.82 -5.44 -16.83
N ARG A 118 8.45 -4.27 -17.00
CA ARG A 118 9.01 -3.88 -18.30
C ARG A 118 10.32 -4.62 -18.55
N PRO A 119 10.68 -4.90 -19.81
CA PRO A 119 12.02 -5.36 -20.15
C PRO A 119 13.09 -4.37 -19.66
N ALA A 120 14.17 -4.86 -19.04
CA ALA A 120 15.23 -4.02 -18.50
C ALA A 120 15.85 -3.08 -19.56
N ALA A 121 16.09 -3.58 -20.78
CA ALA A 121 16.58 -2.79 -21.90
C ALA A 121 15.63 -1.65 -22.29
N GLN A 122 14.31 -1.89 -22.23
CA GLN A 122 13.32 -0.84 -22.48
C GLN A 122 13.39 0.24 -21.40
N VAL A 123 13.55 -0.15 -20.12
CA VAL A 123 13.69 0.81 -19.02
C VAL A 123 14.93 1.68 -19.22
N ALA A 124 16.08 1.09 -19.58
CA ALA A 124 17.30 1.84 -19.88
C ALA A 124 17.09 2.86 -21.04
N GLU A 125 16.43 2.43 -22.13
CA GLU A 125 16.08 3.32 -23.25
C GLU A 125 15.14 4.45 -22.82
N MET A 126 14.14 4.16 -21.97
CA MET A 126 13.22 5.16 -21.42
C MET A 126 13.97 6.21 -20.62
N VAL A 127 14.95 5.80 -19.81
CA VAL A 127 15.77 6.71 -19.00
C VAL A 127 16.65 7.58 -19.90
N ALA A 128 17.44 6.98 -20.79
CA ALA A 128 18.37 7.70 -21.65
C ALA A 128 17.67 8.77 -22.50
N ARG A 129 16.58 8.41 -23.20
CA ARG A 129 15.79 9.37 -23.99
C ARG A 129 15.06 10.39 -23.13
N GLY A 130 14.61 9.99 -21.95
CA GLY A 130 13.94 10.88 -21.01
C GLY A 130 14.86 11.99 -20.52
N ILE A 131 16.10 11.65 -20.16
CA ILE A 131 17.13 12.61 -19.75
C ILE A 131 17.50 13.53 -20.91
N GLU A 132 17.82 12.97 -22.08
CA GLU A 132 18.18 13.75 -23.28
C GLU A 132 17.13 14.81 -23.60
N ARG A 133 15.85 14.45 -23.46
CA ARG A 133 14.73 15.33 -23.81
C ARG A 133 14.39 16.34 -22.73
N THR A 134 14.50 15.97 -21.45
CA THR A 134 14.04 16.82 -20.33
C THR A 134 15.16 17.63 -19.70
N GLY A 135 16.42 17.20 -19.82
CA GLY A 135 17.55 17.77 -19.11
C GLY A 135 17.57 17.44 -17.60
N TYR A 136 16.70 16.54 -17.13
CA TYR A 136 16.72 16.12 -15.73
C TYR A 136 18.02 15.40 -15.37
N ASN A 137 18.54 15.70 -14.18
CA ASN A 137 19.69 15.05 -13.56
C ASN A 137 19.29 14.11 -12.40
N GLU A 138 17.99 13.88 -12.21
CA GLU A 138 17.46 12.89 -11.28
C GLU A 138 16.42 12.01 -11.99
N VAL A 139 16.51 10.70 -11.78
CA VAL A 139 15.60 9.68 -12.31
C VAL A 139 15.00 8.86 -11.17
N ALA A 140 13.69 8.90 -11.00
CA ALA A 140 12.97 7.99 -10.11
C ALA A 140 12.47 6.76 -10.87
N LEU A 141 12.93 5.57 -10.48
CA LEU A 141 12.35 4.31 -10.94
C LEU A 141 11.12 3.98 -10.09
N THR A 142 9.91 4.10 -10.66
CA THR A 142 8.66 4.06 -9.91
C THR A 142 7.94 2.71 -10.05
N SER A 143 7.43 2.21 -8.92
CA SER A 143 6.56 1.04 -8.81
C SER A 143 5.98 0.98 -7.39
N LEU A 144 5.23 -0.08 -7.06
CA LEU A 144 4.83 -0.35 -5.67
C LEU A 144 6.01 -0.77 -4.78
N SER A 145 7.11 -1.28 -5.37
CA SER A 145 8.32 -1.68 -4.64
C SER A 145 9.52 -1.82 -5.59
N SER A 146 10.20 -0.72 -5.90
CA SER A 146 11.14 -0.69 -7.03
C SER A 146 12.35 -1.60 -6.87
N ALA A 147 12.70 -1.97 -5.65
CA ALA A 147 13.76 -2.94 -5.39
C ALA A 147 13.39 -4.38 -5.79
N ASP A 148 12.10 -4.71 -5.92
CA ASP A 148 11.66 -6.04 -6.41
C ASP A 148 11.62 -6.15 -7.93
N PHE A 149 12.00 -5.08 -8.65
CA PHE A 149 12.17 -5.16 -10.08
C PHE A 149 13.31 -6.14 -10.39
N SER A 150 13.03 -7.23 -11.10
CA SER A 150 14.02 -8.31 -11.26
C SER A 150 15.25 -7.92 -12.08
N GLY A 151 15.18 -6.81 -12.84
CA GLY A 151 16.30 -6.21 -13.56
C GLY A 151 16.96 -5.03 -12.86
N ILE A 152 16.71 -4.80 -11.56
CA ILE A 152 17.10 -3.55 -10.87
C ILE A 152 18.60 -3.28 -10.89
N GLU A 153 19.44 -4.31 -10.68
CA GLU A 153 20.90 -4.15 -10.66
C GLU A 153 21.43 -3.64 -11.99
N GLY A 154 21.03 -4.31 -13.08
CA GLY A 154 21.45 -3.97 -14.44
C GLY A 154 21.01 -2.57 -14.80
N VAL A 155 19.73 -2.24 -14.58
CA VAL A 155 19.21 -0.91 -14.91
C VAL A 155 19.88 0.19 -14.09
N VAL A 156 20.12 0.00 -12.80
CA VAL A 156 20.80 1.01 -11.97
C VAL A 156 22.24 1.21 -12.45
N ALA A 157 22.97 0.12 -12.74
CA ALA A 157 24.33 0.20 -13.27
C ALA A 157 24.35 0.91 -14.63
N ASP A 158 23.49 0.48 -15.57
CA ASP A 158 23.39 1.05 -16.92
C ASP A 158 23.11 2.56 -16.88
N VAL A 159 22.27 3.03 -15.96
CA VAL A 159 21.94 4.47 -15.84
C VAL A 159 23.07 5.27 -15.19
N VAL A 160 23.66 4.76 -14.11
CA VAL A 160 24.71 5.46 -13.35
C VAL A 160 26.03 5.51 -14.12
N ASP A 161 26.37 4.41 -14.80
CA ASP A 161 27.64 4.25 -15.52
C ASP A 161 27.56 4.70 -16.99
N ASP A 162 26.40 5.19 -17.46
CA ASP A 162 26.23 5.69 -18.83
C ASP A 162 27.19 6.86 -19.10
N PRO A 163 28.13 6.72 -20.06
CA PRO A 163 29.06 7.79 -20.42
C PRO A 163 28.37 9.07 -20.89
N ASN A 164 27.18 8.97 -21.49
CA ASN A 164 26.40 10.11 -21.96
C ASN A 164 25.85 10.97 -20.81
N ASN A 165 25.69 10.37 -19.63
CA ASN A 165 25.22 11.06 -18.43
C ASN A 165 26.34 11.83 -17.72
N GLY A 166 27.61 11.63 -18.11
CA GLY A 166 28.78 12.32 -17.54
C GLY A 166 28.93 12.16 -16.02
N GLY A 167 28.32 11.12 -15.43
CA GLY A 167 28.24 10.90 -13.98
C GLY A 167 27.38 11.92 -13.21
N GLN A 168 26.57 12.73 -13.89
CA GLN A 168 25.76 13.78 -13.25
C GLN A 168 24.33 13.35 -12.93
N VAL A 169 23.91 12.17 -13.40
CA VAL A 169 22.56 11.66 -13.22
C VAL A 169 22.47 10.84 -11.94
N SER A 170 21.58 11.25 -11.05
CA SER A 170 21.24 10.51 -9.85
C SER A 170 20.01 9.63 -10.09
N VAL A 171 20.03 8.43 -9.54
CA VAL A 171 18.85 7.56 -9.51
C VAL A 171 18.16 7.75 -8.16
N SER A 172 16.85 7.55 -8.09
CA SER A 172 16.13 7.39 -6.85
C SER A 172 15.21 6.17 -6.97
N LEU A 173 15.16 5.39 -5.89
CA LEU A 173 14.30 4.23 -5.77
C LEU A 173 13.28 4.52 -4.67
N PRO A 174 12.13 5.12 -5.01
CA PRO A 174 11.02 5.21 -4.08
C PRO A 174 10.60 3.82 -3.56
N SER A 175 10.05 3.77 -2.35
CA SER A 175 9.45 2.55 -1.79
C SER A 175 10.43 1.39 -1.60
N LEU A 176 11.60 1.66 -0.99
CA LEU A 176 12.57 0.63 -0.64
C LEU A 176 12.01 -0.35 0.42
N ARG A 177 12.13 -1.64 0.15
CA ARG A 177 11.81 -2.70 1.11
C ARG A 177 13.00 -3.01 2.03
N VAL A 178 12.71 -3.78 3.07
CA VAL A 178 13.64 -4.16 4.12
C VAL A 178 14.52 -5.31 3.66
N ASP A 179 15.66 -4.98 3.08
CA ASP A 179 16.65 -5.96 2.66
C ASP A 179 18.04 -5.31 2.56
N ALA A 180 19.07 -6.02 3.01
CA ALA A 180 20.46 -5.56 3.02
C ALA A 180 21.01 -5.33 1.60
N PHE A 181 20.54 -6.10 0.63
CA PHE A 181 20.90 -5.89 -0.77
C PHE A 181 20.32 -4.57 -1.30
N THR A 182 19.07 -4.27 -0.97
CA THR A 182 18.44 -2.98 -1.25
C THR A 182 19.26 -1.80 -0.69
N VAL A 183 19.91 -1.98 0.47
CA VAL A 183 20.78 -0.95 1.08
C VAL A 183 22.08 -0.76 0.30
N ALA A 184 22.72 -1.84 -0.15
CA ALA A 184 23.93 -1.74 -0.99
C ALA A 184 23.64 -0.98 -2.31
N THR A 185 22.49 -1.26 -2.93
CA THR A 185 22.01 -0.51 -4.10
C THR A 185 21.76 0.96 -3.76
N ALA A 186 21.11 1.25 -2.63
CA ALA A 186 20.89 2.62 -2.18
C ALA A 186 22.21 3.39 -1.93
N ALA A 187 23.29 2.73 -1.48
CA ALA A 187 24.59 3.39 -1.29
C ALA A 187 25.33 3.71 -2.58
N LYS A 188 25.20 2.87 -3.61
CA LYS A 188 25.73 3.19 -4.95
C LYS A 188 25.08 4.47 -5.49
N ILE A 189 23.80 4.62 -5.21
CA ILE A 189 22.94 5.70 -5.70
C ILE A 189 23.09 7.01 -4.89
N GLN A 190 23.10 6.94 -3.55
CA GLN A 190 23.12 8.11 -2.66
C GLN A 190 24.54 8.55 -2.28
N GLN A 191 25.32 9.03 -3.25
CA GLN A 191 26.70 9.47 -3.03
C GLN A 191 26.82 10.83 -2.30
N VAL A 192 25.79 11.71 -2.39
CA VAL A 192 25.90 13.11 -1.94
C VAL A 192 25.12 13.44 -0.66
N LYS A 193 23.89 12.93 -0.45
CA LYS A 193 23.08 13.22 0.75
C LYS A 193 22.30 12.00 1.27
N ARG A 194 22.78 11.41 2.36
CA ARG A 194 22.15 10.28 3.08
C ARG A 194 21.14 10.79 4.12
N THR A 195 19.93 11.15 3.69
CA THR A 195 18.90 11.83 4.54
C THR A 195 18.15 10.90 5.52
N GLY A 196 18.28 9.58 5.34
CA GLY A 196 17.72 8.53 6.20
C GLY A 196 17.12 7.40 5.35
N LEU A 197 17.13 6.17 5.87
CA LEU A 197 16.49 5.02 5.21
C LEU A 197 15.21 4.62 5.93
N THR A 198 14.21 4.16 5.19
CA THR A 198 12.92 3.76 5.73
C THR A 198 12.70 2.27 5.49
N PHE A 199 12.29 1.56 6.54
CA PHE A 199 11.96 0.15 6.52
C PHE A 199 10.55 -0.06 7.05
N ALA A 200 9.79 -1.00 6.48
CA ALA A 200 8.40 -1.23 6.85
C ALA A 200 8.19 -2.69 7.30
N PRO A 201 8.55 -3.01 8.56
CA PRO A 201 8.24 -4.31 9.17
C PRO A 201 6.75 -4.51 9.43
N GLU A 202 5.99 -3.43 9.65
CA GLU A 202 4.53 -3.37 9.81
C GLU A 202 3.94 -4.09 11.04
N GLY A 203 4.59 -5.15 11.55
CA GLY A 203 4.28 -5.83 12.81
C GLY A 203 5.47 -5.83 13.78
N GLY A 204 5.19 -5.71 15.08
CA GLY A 204 6.22 -5.66 16.13
C GLY A 204 6.85 -7.00 16.51
N THR A 205 6.23 -8.12 16.10
CA THR A 205 6.69 -9.48 16.39
C THR A 205 6.67 -10.32 15.11
N TRP A 206 7.43 -11.42 15.11
CA TRP A 206 7.34 -12.42 14.04
C TRP A 206 5.91 -12.93 13.84
N ARG A 207 5.22 -13.19 14.95
CA ARG A 207 3.82 -13.59 14.97
C ARG A 207 2.94 -12.63 14.18
N MET A 208 2.99 -11.33 14.49
CA MET A 208 2.16 -10.36 13.77
C MET A 208 2.55 -10.20 12.31
N ARG A 209 3.84 -10.33 12.00
CA ARG A 209 4.31 -10.35 10.61
C ARG A 209 3.79 -11.55 9.83
N LYS A 210 3.63 -12.73 10.45
CA LYS A 210 2.91 -13.86 9.82
C LYS A 210 1.42 -13.57 9.66
N VAL A 211 0.75 -13.06 10.68
CA VAL A 211 -0.69 -12.73 10.64
C VAL A 211 -0.99 -11.79 9.46
N ILE A 212 -0.20 -10.73 9.28
CA ILE A 212 -0.41 -9.78 8.17
C ILE A 212 0.21 -10.23 6.83
N ASN A 213 0.84 -11.41 6.81
CA ASN A 213 1.62 -11.96 5.71
C ASN A 213 2.69 -10.99 5.16
N LYS A 214 3.46 -10.40 6.08
CA LYS A 214 4.65 -9.59 5.81
C LYS A 214 5.87 -10.29 6.39
N LEU A 215 6.39 -11.26 5.66
CA LEU A 215 7.36 -12.24 6.15
C LEU A 215 8.81 -11.71 6.24
N ILE A 216 9.01 -10.52 6.85
CA ILE A 216 10.35 -9.99 7.18
C ILE A 216 10.77 -10.57 8.53
N SER A 217 11.85 -11.35 8.55
CA SER A 217 12.40 -11.83 9.82
C SER A 217 13.11 -10.70 10.59
N ASP A 218 13.34 -10.90 11.88
CA ASP A 218 14.15 -9.95 12.66
C ASP A 218 15.58 -9.86 12.15
N ASP A 219 16.15 -10.98 11.70
CA ASP A 219 17.51 -11.03 11.17
C ASP A 219 17.62 -10.24 9.85
N ASP A 220 16.62 -10.32 8.96
CA ASP A 220 16.58 -9.52 7.73
C ASP A 220 16.51 -8.02 8.03
N LEU A 221 15.65 -7.63 8.99
CA LEU A 221 15.54 -6.24 9.42
C LEU A 221 16.85 -5.75 10.02
N PHE A 222 17.46 -6.52 10.92
CA PHE A 222 18.70 -6.13 11.58
C PHE A 222 19.87 -6.10 10.61
N ALA A 223 19.96 -7.02 9.65
CA ALA A 223 20.96 -6.99 8.60
C ALA A 223 20.82 -5.74 7.71
N ALA A 224 19.60 -5.38 7.32
CA ALA A 224 19.35 -4.15 6.55
C ALA A 224 19.73 -2.88 7.35
N VAL A 225 19.41 -2.86 8.64
CA VAL A 225 19.74 -1.74 9.54
C VAL A 225 21.26 -1.64 9.77
N ASP A 226 21.94 -2.77 9.96
CA ASP A 226 23.39 -2.85 10.09
C ASP A 226 24.09 -2.34 8.82
N ALA A 227 23.66 -2.81 7.64
CA ALA A 227 24.13 -2.33 6.35
C ALA A 227 23.93 -0.81 6.20
N ALA A 228 22.79 -0.28 6.65
CA ALA A 228 22.51 1.16 6.56
C ALA A 228 23.47 1.98 7.44
N PHE A 229 23.67 1.58 8.70
CA PHE A 229 24.53 2.33 9.61
C PHE A 229 26.01 2.20 9.27
N SER A 230 26.47 1.01 8.84
CA SER A 230 27.86 0.77 8.39
C SER A 230 28.21 1.61 7.17
N GLN A 231 27.23 1.86 6.30
CA GLN A 231 27.34 2.76 5.15
C GLN A 231 27.03 4.22 5.51
N GLY A 232 27.11 4.62 6.78
CA GLY A 232 27.16 6.02 7.20
C GLY A 232 25.82 6.76 7.31
N TRP A 233 24.68 6.10 7.07
CA TRP A 233 23.40 6.70 7.49
C TRP A 233 23.37 6.83 9.01
N ARG A 234 22.76 7.90 9.52
CA ARG A 234 22.58 8.13 10.97
C ARG A 234 21.13 8.06 11.42
N ARG A 235 20.21 7.93 10.47
CA ARG A 235 18.77 7.92 10.72
C ARG A 235 18.12 6.77 9.96
N VAL A 236 17.34 5.97 10.70
CA VAL A 236 16.45 4.95 10.16
C VAL A 236 15.02 5.29 10.58
N LYS A 237 14.05 5.12 9.69
CA LYS A 237 12.63 5.20 9.96
C LYS A 237 12.01 3.80 9.85
N LEU A 238 11.13 3.44 10.76
CA LEU A 238 10.41 2.17 10.77
C LEU A 238 8.91 2.44 10.70
N TYR A 239 8.17 1.75 9.83
CA TYR A 239 6.71 1.83 9.77
C TYR A 239 6.03 0.61 10.39
N PHE A 240 5.04 0.87 11.23
CA PHE A 240 4.24 -0.14 11.91
C PHE A 240 2.75 0.18 11.84
N LEU A 241 1.93 -0.87 11.95
CA LEU A 241 0.49 -0.77 12.21
C LEU A 241 0.19 -1.26 13.62
N ILE A 242 -0.84 -0.68 14.23
CA ILE A 242 -1.45 -1.17 15.49
C ILE A 242 -2.95 -1.33 15.30
N GLY A 243 -3.57 -2.20 16.09
CA GLY A 243 -4.98 -2.57 15.94
C GLY A 243 -5.22 -3.64 14.87
N LEU A 244 -4.19 -4.40 14.52
CA LEU A 244 -4.28 -5.51 13.57
C LEU A 244 -5.10 -6.70 14.13
N PRO A 245 -5.63 -7.58 13.27
CA PRO A 245 -6.32 -8.80 13.70
C PRO A 245 -5.45 -9.63 14.65
N THR A 246 -6.06 -10.15 15.72
CA THR A 246 -5.40 -10.94 16.79
C THR A 246 -4.27 -10.22 17.56
N GLU A 247 -4.03 -8.92 17.35
CA GLU A 247 -2.92 -8.21 17.99
C GLU A 247 -3.05 -8.18 19.52
N ARG A 248 -1.96 -8.51 20.21
CA ARG A 248 -1.85 -8.50 21.67
C ARG A 248 -0.92 -7.37 22.11
N ASP A 249 -0.99 -7.00 23.39
CA ASP A 249 -0.10 -5.99 23.97
C ASP A 249 1.39 -6.33 23.80
N GLU A 250 1.74 -7.61 23.84
CA GLU A 250 3.10 -8.11 23.55
C GLU A 250 3.59 -7.71 22.16
N ASP A 251 2.69 -7.70 21.17
CA ASP A 251 3.03 -7.36 19.78
C ASP A 251 3.25 -5.86 19.62
N VAL A 252 2.44 -5.05 20.32
CA VAL A 252 2.62 -3.59 20.41
C VAL A 252 3.95 -3.26 21.10
N LEU A 253 4.28 -3.95 22.19
CA LEU A 253 5.56 -3.80 22.89
C LEU A 253 6.75 -4.26 22.04
N GLY A 254 6.56 -5.27 21.19
CA GLY A 254 7.56 -5.74 20.22
C GLY A 254 8.07 -4.63 19.30
N ILE A 255 7.22 -3.67 18.93
CA ILE A 255 7.61 -2.48 18.15
C ILE A 255 8.74 -1.69 18.86
N ALA A 256 8.61 -1.47 20.17
CA ALA A 256 9.63 -0.77 20.96
C ALA A 256 10.93 -1.57 21.05
N GLU A 257 10.84 -2.90 21.18
CA GLU A 257 12.03 -3.76 21.27
C GLU A 257 12.77 -3.82 19.94
N LEU A 258 12.08 -3.95 18.81
CA LEU A 258 12.71 -3.86 17.47
C LEU A 258 13.40 -2.51 17.29
N GLY A 259 12.72 -1.41 17.63
CA GLY A 259 13.30 -0.07 17.56
C GLY A 259 14.54 0.09 18.44
N LYS A 260 14.52 -0.49 19.65
CA LYS A 260 15.67 -0.50 20.57
C LYS A 260 16.85 -1.30 20.02
N ARG A 261 16.62 -2.50 19.48
CA ARG A 261 17.68 -3.30 18.85
C ARG A 261 18.29 -2.58 17.65
N CYS A 262 17.49 -1.90 16.84
CA CYS A 262 17.98 -1.07 15.74
C CYS A 262 18.89 0.08 16.23
N VAL A 263 18.54 0.73 17.35
CA VAL A 263 19.38 1.77 17.98
C VAL A 263 20.70 1.18 18.47
N GLU A 264 20.66 0.00 19.09
CA GLU A 264 21.86 -0.69 19.60
C GLU A 264 22.82 -1.05 18.46
N ILE A 265 22.32 -1.55 17.34
CA ILE A 265 23.10 -1.79 16.12
C ILE A 265 23.72 -0.48 15.63
N GLY A 266 22.92 0.58 15.46
CA GLY A 266 23.42 1.86 14.97
C GLY A 266 24.52 2.48 15.85
N LYS A 267 24.46 2.28 17.18
CA LYS A 267 25.47 2.76 18.13
C LYS A 267 26.83 2.09 17.99
N GLN A 268 26.92 0.94 17.32
CA GLN A 268 28.20 0.30 17.00
C GLN A 268 28.99 1.12 15.96
N TYR A 269 28.30 1.90 15.13
CA TYR A 269 28.91 2.69 14.05
C TYR A 269 28.97 4.19 14.35
N HIS A 270 27.96 4.75 15.02
CA HIS A 270 27.87 6.19 15.30
C HIS A 270 27.49 6.47 16.74
N GLN A 271 28.14 7.47 17.37
CA GLN A 271 27.79 7.90 18.75
C GLN A 271 26.34 8.42 18.86
N HIS A 272 25.81 9.01 17.78
CA HIS A 272 24.48 9.58 17.72
C HIS A 272 23.70 9.02 16.53
N VAL A 273 22.74 8.15 16.84
CA VAL A 273 21.80 7.59 15.87
C VAL A 273 20.36 7.94 16.23
N THR A 274 19.50 7.99 15.22
CA THR A 274 18.06 8.16 15.41
C THR A 274 17.31 7.04 14.70
N VAL A 275 16.51 6.29 15.45
CA VAL A 275 15.51 5.38 14.90
C VAL A 275 14.14 5.99 15.18
N SER A 276 13.34 6.22 14.14
CA SER A 276 11.99 6.77 14.27
C SER A 276 10.98 5.68 13.90
N ALA A 277 10.26 5.15 14.89
CA ALA A 277 9.12 4.26 14.65
C ALA A 277 7.84 5.10 14.48
N SER A 278 7.27 5.07 13.29
CA SER A 278 6.01 5.71 12.94
C SER A 278 4.91 4.67 12.90
N VAL A 279 3.86 4.86 13.70
CA VAL A 279 2.76 3.89 13.86
C VAL A 279 1.43 4.46 13.35
N GLY A 280 0.71 3.68 12.55
CA GLY A 280 -0.65 3.99 12.10
C GLY A 280 -1.67 3.02 12.71
N GLY A 281 -2.90 3.48 12.92
CA GLY A 281 -4.00 2.56 13.22
C GLY A 281 -4.35 1.73 11.98
N PHE A 282 -4.61 0.43 12.17
CA PHE A 282 -5.07 -0.43 11.10
C PHE A 282 -6.46 0.02 10.63
N VAL A 283 -6.61 0.17 9.31
CA VAL A 283 -7.87 0.49 8.64
C VAL A 283 -8.18 -0.66 7.67
N PRO A 284 -9.24 -1.45 7.90
CA PRO A 284 -9.64 -2.47 6.93
C PRO A 284 -10.00 -1.83 5.59
N LYS A 285 -9.53 -2.43 4.50
CA LYS A 285 -9.73 -1.95 3.13
C LYS A 285 -10.58 -2.93 2.36
N ALA A 286 -11.42 -2.41 1.46
CA ALA A 286 -12.17 -3.23 0.50
C ALA A 286 -11.22 -4.11 -0.34
N GLN A 287 -11.67 -5.32 -0.68
CA GLN A 287 -10.93 -6.29 -1.49
C GLN A 287 -9.58 -6.70 -0.89
N THR A 288 -9.52 -6.81 0.44
CA THR A 288 -8.40 -7.44 1.15
C THR A 288 -8.91 -8.56 2.06
N PRO A 289 -8.07 -9.52 2.45
CA PRO A 289 -8.45 -10.55 3.41
C PRO A 289 -8.99 -9.98 4.74
N PHE A 290 -8.57 -8.78 5.14
CA PHE A 290 -9.07 -8.16 6.37
C PHE A 290 -10.33 -7.31 6.21
N GLN A 291 -10.98 -7.29 5.05
CA GLN A 291 -12.16 -6.44 4.80
C GLN A 291 -13.35 -6.70 5.74
N TRP A 292 -13.46 -7.92 6.28
CA TRP A 292 -14.49 -8.32 7.25
C TRP A 292 -14.15 -7.96 8.70
N HIS A 293 -12.86 -7.74 9.00
CA HIS A 293 -12.43 -7.49 10.37
C HIS A 293 -12.84 -6.11 10.87
N SER A 294 -13.05 -6.01 12.18
CA SER A 294 -13.34 -4.73 12.83
C SER A 294 -12.08 -3.87 12.97
N GLN A 295 -12.30 -2.56 12.97
CA GLN A 295 -11.28 -1.58 13.33
C GLN A 295 -11.29 -1.35 14.86
N ASN A 296 -10.12 -1.14 15.47
CA ASN A 296 -10.06 -0.69 16.87
C ASN A 296 -10.64 0.72 17.01
N ALA A 297 -11.49 0.93 18.02
CA ALA A 297 -12.00 2.25 18.36
C ALA A 297 -10.86 3.22 18.74
N PRO A 298 -11.04 4.55 18.56
CA PRO A 298 -10.00 5.54 18.88
C PRO A 298 -9.41 5.41 20.28
N ARG A 299 -10.24 5.09 21.29
CA ARG A 299 -9.81 4.89 22.67
C ARG A 299 -8.81 3.73 22.82
N GLU A 300 -9.04 2.64 22.10
CA GLU A 300 -8.16 1.46 22.16
C GLU A 300 -6.84 1.71 21.43
N LEU A 301 -6.88 2.36 20.27
CA LEU A 301 -5.67 2.82 19.58
C LEU A 301 -4.85 3.76 20.48
N GLN A 302 -5.50 4.69 21.18
CA GLN A 302 -4.82 5.59 22.11
C GLN A 302 -4.19 4.85 23.30
N ARG A 303 -4.83 3.79 23.81
CA ARG A 303 -4.26 2.92 24.86
C ARG A 303 -2.98 2.25 24.36
N LYS A 304 -3.01 1.66 23.16
CA LYS A 304 -1.85 1.00 22.52
C LYS A 304 -0.71 1.98 22.23
N ILE A 305 -1.02 3.19 21.75
CA ILE A 305 -0.01 4.26 21.57
C ILE A 305 0.64 4.62 22.90
N THR A 306 -0.13 4.75 23.98
CA THR A 306 0.40 5.06 25.31
C THR A 306 1.33 3.95 25.81
N LEU A 307 0.89 2.69 25.67
CA LEU A 307 1.70 1.51 25.99
C LEU A 307 3.04 1.51 25.25
N LEU A 308 3.01 1.75 23.93
CA LEU A 308 4.21 1.82 23.08
C LEU A 308 5.14 2.97 23.50
N ARG A 309 4.58 4.16 23.73
CA ARG A 309 5.37 5.33 24.15
C ARG A 309 6.05 5.08 25.47
N ASP A 310 5.36 4.49 26.44
CA ASP A 310 5.91 4.20 27.76
C ASP A 310 7.06 3.19 27.69
N ALA A 311 6.93 2.16 26.86
CA ALA A 311 8.01 1.21 26.61
C ALA A 311 9.24 1.87 25.95
N ALA A 312 9.02 2.77 24.99
CA ALA A 312 10.09 3.44 24.24
C ALA A 312 10.85 4.52 25.04
N LYS A 313 10.26 5.10 26.10
CA LYS A 313 10.85 6.20 26.90
C LYS A 313 12.27 5.94 27.39
N LYS A 314 12.62 4.68 27.68
CA LYS A 314 13.93 4.29 28.23
C LYS A 314 15.02 4.22 27.17
N THR A 315 14.66 4.21 25.89
CA THR A 315 15.59 3.97 24.78
C THR A 315 16.04 5.29 24.14
N LYS A 316 17.18 5.82 24.59
CA LYS A 316 17.80 7.01 23.97
C LYS A 316 18.18 6.72 22.51
N GLY A 317 17.59 7.50 21.59
CA GLY A 317 17.76 7.36 20.14
C GLY A 317 16.52 6.80 19.42
N LEU A 318 15.53 6.29 20.15
CA LEU A 318 14.25 5.85 19.62
C LEU A 318 13.19 6.95 19.74
N GLN A 319 12.57 7.31 18.62
CA GLN A 319 11.46 8.27 18.55
C GLN A 319 10.20 7.54 18.12
N ILE A 320 9.09 7.75 18.83
CA ILE A 320 7.78 7.24 18.43
C ILE A 320 6.98 8.40 17.83
N ARG A 321 6.44 8.18 16.63
CA ARG A 321 5.47 9.05 15.96
C ARG A 321 4.22 8.23 15.70
N TRP A 322 3.04 8.84 15.74
CA TRP A 322 1.79 8.15 15.46
C TRP A 322 0.87 9.00 14.61
N HIS A 323 0.01 8.33 13.85
CA HIS A 323 -1.16 8.93 13.23
C HIS A 323 -2.29 9.05 14.24
N GLU A 324 -3.10 10.09 14.14
CA GLU A 324 -4.11 10.42 15.15
C GLU A 324 -5.24 9.37 15.16
N PRO A 325 -5.57 8.76 16.33
CA PRO A 325 -6.63 7.76 16.41
C PRO A 325 -7.99 8.22 15.90
N ALA A 326 -8.32 9.50 16.11
CA ALA A 326 -9.56 10.09 15.63
C ALA A 326 -9.61 10.16 14.09
N ALA A 327 -8.50 10.57 13.45
CA ALA A 327 -8.38 10.56 11.99
C ALA A 327 -8.49 9.14 11.42
N THR A 328 -7.88 8.16 12.09
CA THR A 328 -7.98 6.74 11.72
C THR A 328 -9.45 6.26 11.65
N ALA A 329 -10.33 6.72 12.55
CA ALA A 329 -11.75 6.36 12.52
C ALA A 329 -12.48 6.97 11.32
N ALA A 330 -12.20 8.24 10.99
CA ALA A 330 -12.75 8.86 9.77
C ALA A 330 -12.29 8.11 8.51
N GLU A 331 -11.01 7.73 8.44
CA GLU A 331 -10.48 6.90 7.35
C GLU A 331 -11.20 5.54 7.24
N GLY A 332 -11.56 4.93 8.37
CA GLY A 332 -12.34 3.69 8.42
C GLY A 332 -13.72 3.82 7.77
N VAL A 333 -14.44 4.90 8.09
CA VAL A 333 -15.73 5.22 7.46
C VAL A 333 -15.58 5.33 5.95
N LEU A 334 -14.57 6.06 5.47
CA LEU A 334 -14.35 6.27 4.04
C LEU A 334 -13.84 5.00 3.31
N SER A 335 -13.10 4.14 4.01
CA SER A 335 -12.51 2.94 3.44
C SER A 335 -13.49 1.78 3.28
N ARG A 336 -14.50 1.71 4.17
CA ARG A 336 -15.51 0.63 4.21
C ARG A 336 -16.92 1.14 3.88
N GLY A 337 -17.02 2.39 3.42
CA GLY A 337 -18.26 3.09 3.13
C GLY A 337 -19.05 2.50 1.97
N ASP A 338 -20.36 2.73 1.99
CA ASP A 338 -21.27 2.47 0.88
C ASP A 338 -21.77 3.78 0.25
N ARG A 339 -22.80 3.67 -0.60
CA ARG A 339 -23.41 4.81 -1.29
C ARG A 339 -23.81 5.97 -0.39
N ARG A 340 -24.23 5.70 0.85
CA ARG A 340 -24.73 6.71 1.78
C ARG A 340 -23.62 7.62 2.30
N ILE A 341 -22.36 7.17 2.28
CA ILE A 341 -21.21 8.00 2.69
C ILE A 341 -20.98 9.20 1.75
N GLY A 342 -21.50 9.17 0.52
CA GLY A 342 -21.46 10.33 -0.37
C GLY A 342 -22.16 11.57 0.22
N ALA A 343 -23.36 11.38 0.80
CA ALA A 343 -24.10 12.47 1.45
C ALA A 343 -23.41 12.95 2.74
N VAL A 344 -22.81 12.03 3.50
CA VAL A 344 -22.01 12.34 4.68
C VAL A 344 -20.83 13.25 4.31
N LEU A 345 -20.07 12.89 3.27
CA LEU A 345 -18.94 13.70 2.77
C LEU A 345 -19.38 15.10 2.34
N GLU A 346 -20.49 15.20 1.61
CA GLU A 346 -21.05 16.49 1.21
C GLU A 346 -21.40 17.35 2.43
N ARG A 347 -22.02 16.77 3.47
CA ARG A 347 -22.35 17.48 4.71
C ARG A 347 -21.13 17.93 5.48
N VAL A 348 -20.11 17.07 5.62
CA VAL A 348 -18.83 17.44 6.25
C VAL A 348 -18.26 18.68 5.56
N TRP A 349 -18.22 18.69 4.23
CA TRP A 349 -17.76 19.83 3.45
C TRP A 349 -18.64 21.08 3.66
N ARG A 350 -19.97 20.95 3.57
CA ARG A 350 -20.91 22.07 3.77
C ARG A 350 -20.81 22.68 5.17
N ASN A 351 -20.45 21.87 6.16
CA ASN A 351 -20.25 22.29 7.54
C ASN A 351 -18.83 22.81 7.82
N GLY A 352 -18.03 23.05 6.77
CA GLY A 352 -16.71 23.68 6.88
C GLY A 352 -15.54 22.71 6.99
N GLY A 353 -15.76 21.41 6.86
CA GLY A 353 -14.74 20.34 6.89
C GLY A 353 -13.82 20.35 5.66
N THR A 354 -13.02 21.39 5.53
CA THR A 354 -11.96 21.52 4.51
C THR A 354 -10.60 21.19 5.13
N PHE A 355 -9.64 20.76 4.32
CA PHE A 355 -8.27 20.40 4.76
C PHE A 355 -8.21 19.36 5.91
N GLN A 356 -9.15 18.41 5.94
CA GLN A 356 -9.28 17.42 7.02
C GLN A 356 -8.09 16.43 7.14
N GLU A 357 -7.15 16.44 6.19
CA GLU A 357 -5.89 15.70 6.32
C GLU A 357 -4.90 16.42 7.26
N TRP A 358 -5.02 17.74 7.43
CA TRP A 358 -4.10 18.54 8.22
C TRP A 358 -4.57 18.55 9.68
N SER A 359 -3.67 18.16 10.59
CA SER A 359 -4.00 17.95 12.01
C SER A 359 -4.63 19.16 12.69
N GLU A 360 -4.25 20.37 12.28
CA GLU A 360 -4.76 21.65 12.78
C GLU A 360 -6.18 21.98 12.33
N HIS A 361 -6.70 21.29 11.32
CA HIS A 361 -8.03 21.49 10.74
C HIS A 361 -8.95 20.28 10.94
N PHE A 362 -8.39 19.12 11.26
CA PHE A 362 -9.16 17.89 11.42
C PHE A 362 -10.15 17.99 12.60
N ASP A 363 -11.41 17.70 12.31
CA ASP A 363 -12.48 17.65 13.31
C ASP A 363 -13.37 16.42 13.09
N LEU A 364 -13.20 15.41 13.96
CA LEU A 364 -14.00 14.19 13.92
C LEU A 364 -15.50 14.46 14.17
N SER A 365 -15.85 15.52 14.90
CA SER A 365 -17.24 15.84 15.23
C SER A 365 -18.06 16.18 13.99
N LEU A 366 -17.43 16.73 12.94
CA LEU A 366 -18.08 16.98 11.66
C LEU A 366 -18.54 15.68 10.99
N PHE A 367 -17.71 14.64 11.03
CA PHE A 367 -18.06 13.32 10.50
C PHE A 367 -19.15 12.65 11.35
N GLN A 368 -19.06 12.73 12.68
CA GLN A 368 -20.06 12.16 13.58
C GLN A 368 -21.43 12.82 13.40
N GLY A 369 -21.47 14.16 13.33
CA GLY A 369 -22.70 14.91 13.07
C GLY A 369 -23.30 14.59 11.70
N ALA A 370 -22.47 14.57 10.65
CA ALA A 370 -22.92 14.25 9.30
C ALA A 370 -23.46 12.81 9.16
N LEU A 371 -22.85 11.85 9.86
CA LEU A 371 -23.38 10.48 9.94
C LEU A 371 -24.73 10.45 10.66
N ALA A 372 -24.84 11.11 11.81
CA ALA A 372 -26.09 11.15 12.58
C ALA A 372 -27.24 11.78 11.78
N ASP A 373 -26.97 12.86 11.04
CA ASP A 373 -27.94 13.52 10.15
C ASP A 373 -28.44 12.61 9.02
N GLU A 374 -27.61 11.67 8.57
CA GLU A 374 -27.95 10.65 7.58
C GLU A 374 -28.53 9.37 8.22
N GLY A 375 -28.76 9.36 9.54
CA GLY A 375 -29.28 8.21 10.28
C GLY A 375 -28.28 7.05 10.37
N LEU A 376 -26.98 7.36 10.30
CA LEU A 376 -25.87 6.39 10.31
C LEU A 376 -25.03 6.52 11.58
N SER A 377 -24.35 5.44 11.95
CA SER A 377 -23.33 5.44 13.01
C SER A 377 -21.93 5.24 12.45
N MET A 378 -20.93 5.84 13.09
CA MET A 378 -19.52 5.58 12.78
C MET A 378 -19.13 4.13 13.05
N ASP A 379 -19.71 3.52 14.09
CA ASP A 379 -19.42 2.14 14.49
C ASP A 379 -19.84 1.12 13.42
N ASP A 380 -20.93 1.40 12.70
CA ASP A 380 -21.43 0.54 11.62
C ASP A 380 -20.40 0.31 10.51
N TYR A 381 -19.55 1.32 10.26
CA TYR A 381 -18.52 1.29 9.23
C TYR A 381 -17.12 0.97 9.77
N THR A 382 -16.90 1.06 11.10
CA THR A 382 -15.56 0.94 11.70
C THR A 382 -15.43 -0.27 12.63
N THR A 383 -16.04 -0.21 13.81
CA THR A 383 -15.88 -1.20 14.88
C THR A 383 -16.74 -2.45 14.68
N ARG A 384 -17.74 -2.40 13.79
CA ARG A 384 -18.53 -3.57 13.40
C ARG A 384 -17.68 -4.58 12.60
N MET A 385 -17.63 -5.81 13.12
CA MET A 385 -17.18 -6.98 12.38
C MET A 385 -18.28 -7.38 11.38
N ARG A 386 -17.90 -7.69 10.14
CA ARG A 386 -18.84 -8.12 9.09
C ARG A 386 -18.80 -9.63 8.96
N ASP A 387 -19.95 -10.23 8.70
CA ASP A 387 -20.03 -11.66 8.43
C ASP A 387 -19.47 -11.96 7.04
N GLU A 388 -18.89 -13.16 6.85
CA GLU A 388 -18.24 -13.55 5.60
C GLU A 388 -19.25 -13.72 4.44
N ASP A 389 -20.49 -14.09 4.78
CA ASP A 389 -21.63 -14.23 3.88
C ASP A 389 -22.38 -12.91 3.64
N GLU A 390 -22.06 -11.85 4.38
CA GLU A 390 -22.65 -10.52 4.16
C GLU A 390 -22.30 -10.01 2.75
N MET A 391 -23.28 -9.39 2.08
CA MET A 391 -23.03 -8.64 0.85
C MET A 391 -22.27 -7.36 1.17
N LEU A 392 -21.06 -7.23 0.62
CA LEU A 392 -20.25 -6.03 0.80
C LEU A 392 -20.64 -4.96 -0.22
N PRO A 393 -20.51 -3.66 0.11
CA PRO A 393 -20.84 -2.57 -0.79
C PRO A 393 -20.10 -2.60 -2.13
N TRP A 394 -18.95 -3.28 -2.18
CA TRP A 394 -18.09 -3.40 -3.35
C TRP A 394 -18.14 -4.79 -4.00
N ASP A 395 -19.06 -5.69 -3.61
CA ASP A 395 -19.14 -7.05 -4.21
C ASP A 395 -19.48 -7.03 -5.70
N HIS A 396 -20.06 -5.94 -6.21
CA HIS A 396 -20.31 -5.72 -7.64
C HIS A 396 -19.08 -5.18 -8.40
N LEU A 397 -17.94 -5.00 -7.72
CA LEU A 397 -16.67 -4.56 -8.30
C LEU A 397 -15.65 -5.70 -8.15
N SER A 398 -15.18 -6.23 -9.27
CA SER A 398 -14.20 -7.31 -9.28
C SER A 398 -12.80 -6.77 -9.59
N ALA A 399 -11.86 -7.11 -8.72
CA ALA A 399 -10.42 -7.02 -9.03
C ALA A 399 -9.82 -8.34 -9.51
N GLY A 400 -10.68 -9.30 -9.88
CA GLY A 400 -10.36 -10.66 -10.31
C GLY A 400 -9.86 -11.58 -9.21
N LEU A 401 -9.93 -11.17 -7.95
CA LEU A 401 -9.67 -12.06 -6.82
C LEU A 401 -10.96 -12.78 -6.43
N HIS A 402 -10.87 -14.09 -6.23
CA HIS A 402 -12.03 -14.84 -5.73
C HIS A 402 -12.31 -14.53 -4.25
N LYS A 403 -13.60 -14.48 -3.89
CA LYS A 403 -14.03 -14.16 -2.51
C LYS A 403 -13.59 -15.24 -1.52
N ASP A 404 -13.63 -16.51 -1.93
CA ASP A 404 -13.18 -17.67 -1.15
C ASP A 404 -11.66 -17.63 -0.89
N PHE A 405 -10.85 -17.20 -1.85
CA PHE A 405 -9.43 -16.95 -1.63
C PHE A 405 -9.20 -15.91 -0.53
N LEU A 406 -9.94 -14.78 -0.56
CA LEU A 406 -9.81 -13.73 0.46
C LEU A 406 -10.24 -14.21 1.86
N ILE A 407 -11.26 -15.08 1.93
CA ILE A 407 -11.70 -15.72 3.18
C ILE A 407 -10.65 -16.71 3.68
N GLY A 408 -10.08 -17.54 2.80
CA GLY A 408 -9.00 -18.47 3.15
C GLY A 408 -7.79 -17.73 3.73
N GLU A 409 -7.35 -16.65 3.08
CA GLU A 409 -6.28 -15.79 3.60
C GLU A 409 -6.64 -15.14 4.95
N TYR A 410 -7.92 -14.85 5.19
CA TYR A 410 -8.36 -14.35 6.50
C TYR A 410 -8.17 -15.43 7.58
N HIS A 411 -8.56 -16.67 7.31
CA HIS A 411 -8.40 -17.80 8.24
C HIS A 411 -6.93 -18.12 8.49
N ASP A 412 -6.11 -18.16 7.44
CA ASP A 412 -4.65 -18.33 7.56
C ASP A 412 -4.02 -17.24 8.44
N ALA A 413 -4.55 -16.01 8.40
CA ALA A 413 -4.10 -14.95 9.29
C ALA A 413 -4.41 -15.24 10.76
N ILE A 414 -5.60 -15.77 11.06
CA ILE A 414 -6.01 -16.14 12.42
C ILE A 414 -5.15 -17.32 12.93
N GLU A 415 -4.79 -18.24 12.05
CA GLU A 415 -3.93 -19.40 12.34
C GLU A 415 -2.43 -19.08 12.27
N GLU A 416 -2.06 -17.83 11.97
CA GLU A 416 -0.68 -17.36 11.85
C GLU A 416 0.15 -18.11 10.79
N VAL A 417 -0.52 -18.57 9.73
CA VAL A 417 0.06 -19.22 8.56
C VAL A 417 0.49 -18.13 7.57
N GLY A 418 1.73 -18.21 7.12
CA GLY A 418 2.27 -17.34 6.08
C GLY A 418 2.13 -17.97 4.70
N VAL A 419 1.95 -17.15 3.68
CA VAL A 419 1.86 -17.59 2.28
C VAL A 419 3.00 -16.97 1.48
N GLU A 420 3.70 -17.82 0.74
CA GLU A 420 4.86 -17.45 -0.06
C GLU A 420 4.50 -16.63 -1.31
N ASP A 421 5.51 -16.00 -1.91
CA ASP A 421 5.32 -15.18 -3.11
C ASP A 421 5.18 -16.05 -4.38
N CYS A 422 3.93 -16.21 -4.85
CA CYS A 422 3.61 -16.98 -6.06
C CYS A 422 4.25 -16.46 -7.36
N ARG A 423 4.94 -15.32 -7.31
CA ARG A 423 5.81 -14.88 -8.40
C ARG A 423 6.98 -15.84 -8.64
N TRP A 424 7.43 -16.52 -7.58
CA TRP A 424 8.61 -17.39 -7.61
C TRP A 424 8.32 -18.80 -7.08
N THR A 425 7.15 -19.01 -6.51
CA THR A 425 6.65 -20.30 -6.00
C THR A 425 5.39 -20.72 -6.77
N PRO A 426 4.91 -21.98 -6.62
CA PRO A 426 3.70 -22.42 -7.30
C PRO A 426 2.47 -21.55 -6.99
N CYS A 427 1.56 -21.45 -7.97
CA CYS A 427 0.33 -20.68 -7.85
C CYS A 427 -0.60 -21.24 -6.76
N TYR A 428 -1.17 -20.36 -5.93
CA TYR A 428 -2.20 -20.68 -4.93
C TYR A 428 -3.62 -20.28 -5.38
N ASP A 429 -3.82 -20.08 -6.68
CA ASP A 429 -5.12 -19.89 -7.35
C ASP A 429 -6.03 -18.78 -6.78
N CYS A 430 -5.48 -17.58 -6.61
CA CYS A 430 -6.26 -16.44 -6.12
C CYS A 430 -7.28 -15.85 -7.12
N GLY A 431 -7.36 -16.36 -8.35
CA GLY A 431 -8.21 -15.85 -9.44
C GLY A 431 -7.58 -14.77 -10.32
N ALA A 432 -6.56 -14.04 -9.85
CA ALA A 432 -6.06 -12.85 -10.54
C ALA A 432 -5.42 -13.12 -11.92
N CYS A 433 -4.87 -14.31 -12.13
CA CYS A 433 -4.24 -14.73 -13.39
C CYS A 433 -5.24 -15.45 -14.30
N THR A 434 -6.05 -16.34 -13.72
CA THR A 434 -7.01 -17.20 -14.43
C THR A 434 -8.19 -16.43 -15.01
N ASN A 435 -8.69 -15.39 -14.33
CA ASN A 435 -9.86 -14.64 -14.81
C ASN A 435 -9.56 -13.66 -15.95
N TYR A 436 -8.28 -13.31 -16.16
CA TYR A 436 -7.89 -12.30 -17.16
C TYR A 436 -6.94 -12.84 -18.23
N ASP A 437 -6.67 -14.15 -18.27
CA ASP A 437 -5.65 -14.77 -19.13
C ASP A 437 -4.29 -14.05 -19.00
N LEU A 438 -3.90 -13.76 -17.76
CA LEU A 438 -2.66 -13.04 -17.45
C LEU A 438 -1.67 -13.93 -16.73
N GLU A 439 -0.39 -13.69 -16.97
CA GLU A 439 0.70 -14.32 -16.24
C GLU A 439 1.59 -13.28 -15.54
N HIS A 440 2.44 -13.75 -14.63
CA HIS A 440 3.50 -12.92 -14.10
C HIS A 440 4.53 -12.65 -15.20
N VAL A 441 4.77 -11.37 -15.51
CA VAL A 441 5.83 -10.95 -16.44
C VAL A 441 6.98 -10.41 -15.63
N VAL A 442 8.16 -11.02 -15.76
CA VAL A 442 9.38 -10.64 -15.04
C VAL A 442 10.50 -10.32 -16.03
N ALA A 443 11.32 -9.32 -15.71
CA ALA A 443 12.47 -8.91 -16.53
C ALA A 443 13.65 -9.89 -16.48
N SER A 444 13.69 -10.75 -15.45
CA SER A 444 14.71 -11.78 -15.22
C SER A 444 14.05 -13.04 -14.65
N ALA A 445 14.55 -14.21 -15.07
CA ALA A 445 14.09 -15.52 -14.57
C ALA A 445 14.55 -15.81 -13.13
N SER A 446 15.51 -15.03 -12.62
CA SER A 446 15.98 -15.14 -11.24
C SER A 446 15.29 -14.10 -10.37
N ALA A 447 14.90 -14.51 -9.16
CA ALA A 447 14.47 -13.56 -8.15
C ALA A 447 15.60 -12.55 -7.85
N PRO A 448 15.28 -11.26 -7.64
CA PRO A 448 16.29 -10.29 -7.23
C PRO A 448 16.98 -10.74 -5.93
N ALA A 449 18.27 -10.47 -5.81
CA ALA A 449 19.01 -10.73 -4.58
C ALA A 449 18.32 -10.02 -3.41
N GLY A 450 18.19 -10.69 -2.26
CA GLY A 450 17.50 -10.11 -1.11
C GLY A 450 15.98 -10.33 -1.06
N GLY A 451 15.49 -11.46 -1.59
CA GLY A 451 14.10 -11.93 -1.52
C GLY A 451 13.59 -12.25 -0.10
N SER A 452 13.82 -11.36 0.86
CA SER A 452 13.57 -11.51 2.30
C SER A 452 12.11 -11.75 2.67
N GLN A 453 11.18 -11.88 1.71
CA GLN A 453 9.74 -12.03 1.98
C GLN A 453 9.13 -13.19 1.20
N GLY A 454 9.24 -14.37 1.79
CA GLY A 454 8.46 -15.54 1.38
C GLY A 454 9.07 -16.38 0.27
N THR A 455 10.36 -16.27 -0.04
CA THR A 455 11.06 -17.28 -0.84
C THR A 455 12.21 -17.86 -0.01
N GLY A 456 12.07 -19.10 0.45
CA GLY A 456 13.12 -19.78 1.23
C GLY A 456 13.26 -19.29 2.66
N GLN A 457 12.28 -18.54 3.18
CA GLN A 457 12.20 -18.22 4.61
C GLN A 457 11.79 -19.50 5.35
N GLY A 458 12.62 -19.97 6.29
CA GLY A 458 12.23 -21.07 7.16
C GLY A 458 11.08 -20.61 8.07
N LEU A 459 9.83 -20.85 7.65
CA LEU A 459 8.62 -20.36 8.32
C LEU A 459 8.52 -20.83 9.79
N ASP A 460 9.27 -21.87 10.13
CA ASP A 460 9.41 -22.46 11.46
C ASP A 460 10.48 -21.79 12.36
N LEU A 461 11.29 -20.86 11.84
CA LEU A 461 12.51 -20.35 12.50
C LEU A 461 12.30 -19.14 13.44
N GLY A 462 11.08 -18.85 13.87
CA GLY A 462 10.82 -17.73 14.77
C GLY A 462 11.49 -17.88 16.14
N ARG A 463 12.61 -17.17 16.38
CA ARG A 463 13.14 -17.01 17.75
C ARG A 463 12.20 -16.06 18.53
N PRO A 464 11.67 -16.46 19.69
CA PRO A 464 10.79 -15.59 20.47
C PRO A 464 11.55 -14.36 20.97
N VAL A 465 11.01 -13.17 20.70
CA VAL A 465 11.44 -11.93 21.36
C VAL A 465 10.89 -11.95 22.78
N SER A 466 11.76 -12.04 23.78
CA SER A 466 11.39 -12.10 25.19
C SER A 466 10.98 -10.73 25.72
N VAL A 467 9.67 -10.48 25.79
CA VAL A 467 9.09 -9.27 26.39
C VAL A 467 8.95 -9.45 27.90
N SER A 468 9.54 -8.56 28.70
CA SER A 468 9.39 -8.59 30.17
C SER A 468 8.28 -7.64 30.61
N LEU A 469 7.15 -8.20 31.04
CA LEU A 469 6.02 -7.44 31.59
C LEU A 469 6.36 -6.99 33.02
N SER A 470 6.62 -5.69 33.23
CA SER A 470 6.76 -5.14 34.59
C SER A 470 5.38 -5.01 35.23
N ARG A 471 5.09 -5.82 36.26
CA ARG A 471 3.92 -5.62 37.13
C ARG A 471 4.11 -4.31 37.88
N SER A 472 3.25 -3.33 37.60
CA SER A 472 3.11 -2.13 38.43
C SER A 472 2.64 -2.55 39.82
N GLY A 473 3.46 -2.25 40.84
CA GLY A 473 3.10 -2.45 42.24
C GLY A 473 2.00 -1.49 42.69
N ASN A 474 1.19 -1.96 43.65
CA ASN A 474 0.16 -1.19 44.35
C ASN A 474 0.67 0.12 44.95
#